data_AF-R6UYA5-F1
#
_entry.id   AF-R6UYA5-F1
#
_cell.length_a   1.000
_cell.length_b   1.000
_cell.length_c   1.000
_cell.angle_alpha   90.00
_cell.angle_beta   90.00
_cell.angle_gamma   90.00
#
_symmetry.space_group_name_H-M   'P 1'
#
loop_
_entity.id
_entity.type
_entity.pdbx_description
1 polymer ?
#
loop_
_entity_poly.entity_id
_entity_poly.type
_entity_poly.pdbx_seq_one_letter_code
_entity_poly.pdbx_strand_id
1 'polypeptide(L)'
;MKITEKTAYLKGLLEGLSIDRNKPEGKLLAAIIDTLDEMAAEVAGLTSETEHLEDYLDELDYDLGNLEADYYEAWDDDDDEDYDDEDYCYCDECDEDDCEGCELAEDGEEEEPEEE
;
A
#
# COMPACT_ATOMS: atom_id res chain seq x y z
N MET A 1 -16.05 -10.06 -14.76
CA MET A 1 -15.98 -11.53 -14.58
C MET A 1 -14.81 -11.85 -13.67
N LYS A 2 -15.07 -12.49 -12.53
CA LYS A 2 -14.04 -13.04 -11.63
C LYS A 2 -13.24 -14.14 -12.35
N ILE A 3 -12.03 -14.41 -11.88
CA ILE A 3 -11.18 -15.45 -12.48
C ILE A 3 -11.83 -16.84 -12.42
N THR A 4 -12.56 -17.11 -11.34
CA THR A 4 -13.38 -18.32 -11.14
C THR A 4 -14.50 -18.47 -12.18
N GLU A 5 -15.12 -17.37 -12.61
CA GLU A 5 -16.15 -17.40 -13.67
C GLU A 5 -15.52 -17.70 -15.04
N LYS A 6 -14.30 -17.21 -15.27
CA LYS A 6 -13.56 -17.49 -16.50
C LYS A 6 -13.13 -18.95 -16.57
N THR A 7 -12.66 -19.55 -15.47
CA THR A 7 -12.29 -20.98 -15.45
C THR A 7 -13.51 -21.89 -15.58
N ALA A 8 -14.63 -21.55 -14.95
CA ALA A 8 -15.90 -22.25 -15.13
C ALA A 8 -16.37 -22.22 -16.60
N TYR A 9 -16.24 -21.07 -17.26
CA TYR A 9 -16.54 -20.95 -18.69
C TYR A 9 -15.64 -21.84 -19.56
N LEU A 10 -14.33 -21.90 -19.27
CA LEU A 10 -13.40 -22.77 -19.98
C LEU A 10 -13.69 -24.27 -19.75
N LYS A 11 -14.10 -24.66 -18.53
CA LYS A 11 -14.59 -26.02 -18.24
C LYS A 11 -15.80 -26.36 -19.11
N GLY A 12 -16.80 -25.48 -19.16
CA GLY A 12 -17.98 -25.68 -20.00
C GLY A 12 -17.66 -25.78 -21.49
N LEU A 13 -16.72 -24.98 -21.99
CA LEU A 13 -16.23 -25.11 -23.36
C LEU A 13 -15.54 -26.46 -23.61
N LEU A 14 -14.68 -26.92 -22.69
CA LEU A 14 -14.00 -28.21 -22.82
C LEU A 14 -14.99 -29.38 -22.89
N GLU A 15 -16.05 -29.34 -22.08
CA GLU A 15 -17.13 -30.33 -22.11
C GLU A 15 -17.92 -30.29 -23.43
N GLY A 16 -18.19 -29.09 -23.95
CA GLY A 16 -18.88 -28.90 -25.23
C GLY A 16 -18.07 -29.35 -26.45
N LEU A 17 -16.73 -29.29 -26.40
CA LEU A 17 -15.85 -29.71 -27.49
C LEU A 17 -15.79 -31.23 -27.69
N SER A 18 -16.41 -32.03 -26.81
CA SER A 18 -16.40 -33.51 -26.90
C SER A 18 -14.98 -34.08 -27.02
N ILE A 19 -14.01 -33.48 -26.33
CA ILE A 19 -12.61 -33.91 -26.38
C ILE A 19 -12.47 -35.31 -25.77
N ASP A 20 -11.83 -36.21 -26.51
CA ASP A 20 -11.47 -37.53 -26.01
C ASP A 20 -10.36 -37.42 -24.96
N ARG A 21 -10.75 -37.47 -23.69
CA ARG A 21 -9.84 -37.42 -22.52
C ARG A 21 -8.89 -38.63 -22.43
N ASN A 22 -8.97 -39.60 -23.33
CA ASN A 22 -8.02 -40.72 -23.39
C ASN A 22 -6.80 -40.42 -24.27
N LYS A 23 -6.91 -39.44 -25.18
CA LYS A 23 -5.79 -39.02 -26.02
C LYS A 23 -4.82 -38.12 -25.24
N PRO A 24 -3.52 -38.12 -25.60
CA PRO A 24 -2.51 -37.29 -24.93
C PRO A 24 -2.92 -35.81 -24.84
N GLU A 25 -3.46 -35.26 -25.91
CA GLU A 25 -3.88 -33.85 -25.99
C GLU A 25 -5.09 -33.58 -25.09
N GLY A 26 -6.05 -34.51 -25.03
CA GLY A 26 -7.23 -34.38 -24.16
C GLY A 26 -6.90 -34.46 -22.68
N LYS A 27 -5.92 -35.30 -22.31
CA LYS A 27 -5.38 -35.36 -20.94
C LYS A 27 -4.66 -34.07 -20.56
N LEU A 28 -3.84 -33.53 -21.47
CA LEU A 28 -3.13 -32.27 -21.24
C LEU A 28 -4.10 -31.10 -21.06
N LEU A 29 -5.10 -30.95 -21.93
CA LEU A 29 -6.10 -29.89 -21.83
C LEU A 29 -6.94 -29.98 -20.56
N ALA A 30 -7.34 -31.20 -20.16
CA ALA A 30 -8.02 -31.41 -18.90
C ALA A 30 -7.16 -30.98 -17.71
N ALA A 31 -5.90 -31.43 -17.66
CA ALA A 31 -4.97 -31.06 -16.60
C ALA A 31 -4.75 -29.53 -16.53
N ILE A 32 -4.59 -28.86 -17.67
CA ILE A 32 -4.44 -27.40 -17.72
C ILE A 32 -5.66 -26.71 -17.11
N ILE A 33 -6.87 -27.14 -17.50
CA ILE A 33 -8.10 -26.52 -17.00
C ILE A 33 -8.29 -26.79 -15.51
N ASP A 34 -7.96 -27.99 -15.03
CA ASP A 34 -8.03 -28.31 -13.60
C ASP A 34 -7.03 -27.47 -12.79
N THR A 35 -5.78 -27.31 -13.25
CA THR A 35 -4.81 -26.40 -12.63
C THR A 35 -5.27 -24.95 -12.65
N LEU A 36 -5.86 -24.47 -13.75
CA LEU A 36 -6.41 -23.12 -13.81
C LEU A 36 -7.54 -22.92 -12.79
N ASP A 37 -8.38 -23.93 -12.57
CA ASP A 37 -9.47 -23.87 -11.60
C ASP A 37 -8.95 -23.81 -10.15
N GLU A 38 -7.94 -24.62 -9.83
CA GLU A 38 -7.22 -24.55 -8.55
C GLU A 38 -6.60 -23.16 -8.34
N MET A 39 -5.88 -22.64 -9.34
CA MET A 39 -5.33 -21.28 -9.28
C MET A 39 -6.40 -20.21 -9.09
N ALA A 40 -7.55 -20.36 -9.75
CA ALA A 40 -8.66 -19.43 -9.60
C ALA A 40 -9.26 -19.44 -8.18
N ALA A 41 -9.32 -20.61 -7.54
CA ALA A 41 -9.77 -20.75 -6.16
C ALA A 41 -8.77 -20.10 -5.18
N GLU A 42 -7.47 -20.36 -5.34
CA GLU A 42 -6.42 -19.76 -4.51
C GLU A 42 -6.40 -18.23 -4.64
N VAL A 43 -6.49 -17.70 -5.87
CA VAL A 43 -6.55 -16.24 -6.10
C VAL A 43 -7.80 -15.61 -5.47
N ALA A 44 -8.93 -16.31 -5.51
CA ALA A 44 -10.14 -15.83 -4.84
C ALA A 44 -9.99 -15.82 -3.31
N GLY A 45 -9.31 -16.83 -2.74
CA GLY A 45 -8.94 -16.86 -1.32
C GLY A 45 -8.04 -15.68 -0.93
N LEU A 46 -6.96 -15.46 -1.67
CA LEU A 46 -6.05 -14.32 -1.46
C LEU A 46 -6.75 -12.98 -1.53
N THR A 47 -7.69 -12.82 -2.47
CA THR A 47 -8.48 -11.57 -2.58
C THR A 47 -9.29 -11.34 -1.31
N SER A 48 -9.95 -12.38 -0.78
CA SER A 48 -10.72 -12.29 0.47
C SER A 48 -9.84 -12.00 1.68
N GLU A 49 -8.66 -12.61 1.77
CA GLU A 49 -7.70 -12.32 2.85
C GLU A 49 -7.16 -10.89 2.78
N THR A 50 -6.97 -10.36 1.56
CA THR A 50 -6.55 -8.97 1.35
C THR A 50 -7.63 -7.99 1.76
N GLU A 51 -8.90 -8.24 1.39
CA GLU A 51 -10.05 -7.45 1.83
C GLU A 51 -10.13 -7.41 3.37
N HIS A 52 -9.90 -8.55 4.05
CA HIS A 52 -9.84 -8.57 5.52
C HIS A 52 -8.65 -7.81 6.10
N LEU A 53 -7.51 -7.79 5.42
CA LEU A 53 -6.35 -7.02 5.87
C LEU A 53 -6.59 -5.52 5.73
N GLU A 54 -7.27 -5.08 4.68
CA GLU A 54 -7.69 -3.69 4.50
C GLU A 54 -8.58 -3.24 5.67
N ASP A 55 -9.58 -4.04 6.06
CA ASP A 55 -10.43 -3.74 7.22
C ASP A 55 -9.59 -3.57 8.52
N TYR A 56 -8.61 -4.44 8.77
CA TYR A 56 -7.75 -4.31 9.95
C TYR A 56 -6.81 -3.09 9.88
N LEU A 57 -6.35 -2.71 8.69
CA LEU A 57 -5.53 -1.51 8.52
C LEU A 57 -6.35 -0.26 8.83
N ASP A 58 -7.61 -0.20 8.40
CA ASP A 58 -8.51 0.90 8.71
C ASP A 58 -8.77 1.01 10.23
N GLU A 59 -8.92 -0.13 10.94
CA GLU A 59 -9.03 -0.15 12.40
C GLU A 59 -7.76 0.38 13.08
N LEU A 60 -6.58 -0.02 12.62
CA LEU A 60 -5.31 0.44 13.16
C LEU A 60 -5.06 1.93 12.90
N ASP A 61 -5.42 2.43 11.72
CA ASP A 61 -5.33 3.85 11.37
C ASP A 61 -6.24 4.68 12.28
N TYR A 62 -7.47 4.22 12.53
CA TYR A 62 -8.39 4.86 13.46
C TYR A 62 -7.84 4.89 14.90
N ASP A 63 -7.34 3.77 15.40
CA ASP A 63 -6.77 3.68 16.75
C ASP A 63 -5.55 4.59 16.91
N LEU A 64 -4.67 4.65 15.90
CA LEU A 64 -3.51 5.52 15.89
C LEU A 64 -3.93 7.00 15.83
N GLY A 65 -4.89 7.36 14.98
CA GLY A 65 -5.41 8.72 14.91
C GLY A 65 -6.02 9.20 16.22
N ASN A 66 -6.71 8.33 16.95
CA ASN A 66 -7.20 8.66 18.30
C ASN A 66 -6.05 8.86 19.29
N LEU A 67 -5.02 8.01 19.24
CA LEU A 67 -3.84 8.15 20.09
C LEU A 67 -3.07 9.45 19.79
N GLU A 68 -2.93 9.79 18.51
CA GLU A 68 -2.31 11.05 18.08
C GLU A 68 -3.11 12.25 18.57
N ALA A 69 -4.43 12.23 18.43
CA ALA A 69 -5.29 13.29 18.98
C ALA A 69 -5.13 13.42 20.50
N ASP A 70 -5.25 12.33 21.25
CA ASP A 70 -5.09 12.32 22.71
C ASP A 70 -3.69 12.79 23.14
N TYR A 71 -2.66 12.39 22.40
CA TYR A 71 -1.28 12.78 22.69
C TYR A 71 -1.10 14.26 22.38
N TYR A 72 -1.23 14.69 21.12
CA TYR A 72 -0.96 16.07 20.70
C TYR A 72 -1.89 17.10 21.37
N GLU A 73 -3.18 16.81 21.58
CA GLU A 73 -4.07 17.70 22.35
C GLU A 73 -3.63 17.84 23.82
N ALA A 74 -2.96 16.82 24.39
CA ALA A 74 -2.40 16.90 25.74
C ALA A 74 -1.06 17.67 25.82
N TRP A 75 -0.41 17.97 24.68
CA TRP A 75 0.82 18.80 24.63
C TRP A 75 0.56 20.22 24.10
N ASP A 76 -0.57 20.48 23.44
CA ASP A 76 -0.93 21.79 22.84
C ASP A 76 -1.63 22.75 23.81
N ASP A 77 -1.87 22.34 25.06
CA ASP A 77 -2.51 23.17 26.10
C ASP A 77 -1.47 23.83 27.03
N ASP A 78 -0.16 23.70 26.75
CA ASP A 78 0.94 24.15 27.64
C ASP A 78 2.20 24.69 26.91
N ASP A 79 2.11 25.27 25.70
CA ASP A 79 3.21 26.06 25.10
C ASP A 79 2.71 27.36 24.45
N ASP A 80 2.12 28.20 25.32
CA ASP A 80 2.08 29.66 25.16
C ASP A 80 3.30 30.24 25.92
N GLU A 81 4.49 29.64 25.78
CA GLU A 81 5.76 30.17 26.31
C GLU A 81 6.85 30.18 25.21
N ASP A 82 7.00 31.37 24.62
CA ASP A 82 8.22 31.91 24.01
C ASP A 82 8.96 31.01 23.00
N TYR A 83 8.74 31.32 21.72
CA TYR A 83 9.72 31.18 20.65
C TYR A 83 11.08 31.77 21.07
N ASP A 84 11.94 30.97 21.69
CA ASP A 84 13.39 31.18 21.67
C ASP A 84 13.96 30.15 20.67
N ASP A 85 13.89 30.55 19.40
CA ASP A 85 14.96 30.43 18.41
C ASP A 85 16.09 29.43 18.72
N GLU A 86 15.78 28.13 18.78
CA GLU A 86 16.80 27.08 18.73
C GLU A 86 17.11 26.78 17.26
N ASP A 87 18.02 27.61 16.71
CA ASP A 87 18.79 27.42 15.48
C ASP A 87 19.14 25.93 15.26
N TYR A 88 18.28 25.21 14.53
CA TYR A 88 18.56 23.85 14.10
C TYR A 88 19.57 23.89 12.94
N CYS A 89 20.85 23.82 13.28
CA CYS A 89 21.94 23.67 12.31
C CYS A 89 21.89 22.26 11.70
N TYR A 90 21.24 22.11 10.54
CA TYR A 90 21.30 20.86 9.77
C TYR A 90 22.51 20.90 8.81
N CYS A 91 23.66 20.44 9.29
CA CYS A 91 24.84 20.18 8.46
C CYS A 91 25.09 18.67 8.41
N ASP A 92 24.68 18.02 7.31
CA ASP A 92 24.88 16.58 7.06
C ASP A 92 26.38 16.16 6.97
N GLU A 93 27.32 17.11 7.03
CA GLU A 93 28.77 16.87 6.95
C GLU A 93 29.55 17.34 8.20
N CYS A 94 28.89 17.84 9.24
CA CYS A 94 29.55 18.39 10.42
C CYS A 94 29.48 17.39 11.59
N ASP A 95 30.61 16.71 11.87
CA ASP A 95 30.75 15.96 13.12
C ASP A 95 30.58 16.93 14.31
N GLU A 96 29.67 16.57 15.22
CA GLU A 96 29.29 17.27 16.45
C GLU A 96 30.49 17.94 17.16
N ASP A 97 30.72 19.25 16.92
CA ASP A 97 31.33 20.23 17.86
C ASP A 97 31.82 21.54 17.20
N ASP A 98 31.67 21.76 15.88
CA ASP A 98 32.07 23.04 15.25
C ASP A 98 31.02 23.58 14.25
N CYS A 99 30.14 24.45 14.74
CA CYS A 99 29.11 25.16 13.96
C CYS A 99 29.51 26.61 13.60
N GLU A 100 30.79 26.92 13.43
CA GLU A 100 31.24 28.29 13.09
C GLU A 100 31.16 28.65 11.58
N GLY A 101 30.42 27.90 10.76
CA GLY A 101 30.40 28.14 9.31
C GLY A 101 29.18 27.71 8.51
N CYS A 102 28.08 27.34 9.14
CA CYS A 102 26.86 27.00 8.39
C CYS A 102 26.08 28.28 8.08
N GLU A 103 25.91 28.58 6.79
CA GLU A 103 24.97 29.59 6.34
C GLU A 103 23.57 29.11 6.76
N LEU A 104 22.94 29.85 7.68
CA LEU A 104 21.55 29.65 8.05
C LEU A 104 20.74 29.59 6.77
N ALA A 105 20.00 28.50 6.59
CA ALA A 105 19.09 28.38 5.45
C ALA A 105 18.00 29.44 5.65
N GLU A 106 18.15 30.59 4.99
CA GLU A 106 17.05 31.53 4.81
C GLU A 106 15.93 30.77 4.12
N ASP A 107 14.80 30.69 4.82
CA ASP A 107 13.53 30.18 4.38
C ASP A 107 13.10 30.86 3.08
N GLY A 108 13.40 30.19 1.97
CA GLY A 108 12.98 30.61 0.64
C GLY A 108 11.46 30.58 0.55
N GLU A 109 10.83 31.75 0.67
CA GLU A 109 9.50 32.01 0.12
C GLU A 109 9.56 31.77 -1.40
N GLU A 110 9.10 30.60 -1.86
CA GLU A 110 8.80 30.38 -3.27
C GLU A 110 7.52 31.16 -3.62
N GLU A 111 7.68 32.41 -4.09
CA GLU A 111 6.61 33.11 -4.80
C GLU A 111 6.31 32.38 -6.12
N GLU A 112 5.09 31.84 -6.26
CA GLU A 112 4.62 31.31 -7.54
C GLU A 112 4.55 32.42 -8.60
N PRO A 113 5.05 32.20 -9.83
CA PRO A 113 4.93 33.19 -10.89
C PRO A 113 3.49 33.28 -11.40
N GLU A 114 2.90 34.49 -11.37
CA GLU A 114 1.64 34.78 -12.05
C GLU A 114 1.81 34.59 -13.58
N GLU A 115 1.01 33.71 -14.18
CA GLU A 115 0.92 33.53 -15.63
C GLU A 115 0.17 34.73 -16.28
N GLU A 116 0.83 35.47 -17.18
CA GLU A 116 0.20 36.39 -18.15
C GLU A 116 -0.19 35.70 -19.47
#